data_AF-A0AAN5KTV5-F1
#
_entry.id   AF-A0AAN5KTV5-F1
#
_cell.length_a   1.000
_cell.length_b   1.000
_cell.length_c   1.000
_cell.angle_alpha   90.00
_cell.angle_beta   90.00
_cell.angle_gamma   90.00
#
_symmetry.space_group_name_H-M   'P 1'
#
loop_
_entity.id
_entity.type
_entity.pdbx_description
1 polymer ?
#
loop_
_entity_poly.entity_id
_entity_poly.type
_entity_poly.pdbx_seq_one_letter_code
_entity_poly.pdbx_strand_id
1 'polypeptide(L)'
;MIDNTVKIIKHKVGLLNLAEELGNVSKACKVMGLSRDTFYRYKSAVESGGIDALFDQNQRKPNIKNRVDESVELAVKEYAIAFPAHGQQRTSNELRKQGIFVSPSGVRSIWLRYELANFKDRLKALEAKVASEGIILTEAQVSALEKKKFDDEACGEIETTHPGYLGSQDTFYVGTLKGVGRIYQQTFVDTYSKVAFAKLYTTKIPITSADILNDKVLPFFEQYNLPILRILTDRGTEYCGKVEHHDYQLYLAINNIDHTKTKANSPQTNGICERFHKTIL
;
A
#
# COMPACT_ATOMS: atom_id res chain seq x y z
N MET A 1 -15.81 -3.26 13.79
CA MET A 1 -16.00 -4.52 14.53
C MET A 1 -15.74 -4.38 16.03
N ILE A 2 -14.75 -3.59 16.45
CA ILE A 2 -14.38 -3.44 17.87
C ILE A 2 -15.52 -2.88 18.74
N ASP A 3 -16.25 -1.86 18.27
CA ASP A 3 -17.33 -1.22 19.05
C ASP A 3 -18.52 -2.12 19.37
N ASN A 4 -18.88 -3.04 18.47
CA ASN A 4 -20.00 -3.96 18.71
C ASN A 4 -19.62 -5.02 19.75
N THR A 5 -18.39 -5.53 19.70
CA THR A 5 -17.90 -6.50 20.69
C THR A 5 -17.87 -5.88 22.09
N VAL A 6 -17.43 -4.62 22.22
CA VAL A 6 -17.42 -3.89 23.49
C VAL A 6 -18.83 -3.64 24.04
N LYS A 7 -19.79 -3.26 23.19
CA LYS A 7 -21.20 -3.09 23.60
C LYS A 7 -21.83 -4.41 24.08
N ILE A 8 -21.55 -5.51 23.38
CA ILE A 8 -22.05 -6.85 23.75
C ILE A 8 -21.47 -7.28 25.10
N ILE A 9 -20.19 -7.01 25.37
CA ILE A 9 -19.54 -7.36 26.64
C ILE A 9 -20.14 -6.57 27.80
N LYS A 10 -20.34 -5.25 27.64
CA LYS A 10 -20.99 -4.43 28.67
C LYS A 10 -22.38 -4.96 29.03
N HIS A 11 -23.12 -5.46 28.05
CA HIS A 11 -24.42 -6.07 28.27
C HIS A 11 -24.32 -7.42 29.01
N LYS A 12 -23.37 -8.28 28.64
CA LYS A 12 -23.14 -9.59 29.29
C LYS A 12 -22.67 -9.42 30.76
N VAL A 13 -21.74 -8.49 31.01
CA VAL A 13 -21.23 -8.17 32.35
C VAL A 13 -22.30 -7.46 33.19
N GLY A 14 -23.07 -6.56 32.58
CA GLY A 14 -24.17 -5.87 33.25
C GLY A 14 -25.22 -6.81 33.85
N LEU A 15 -25.50 -7.95 33.19
CA LEU A 15 -26.39 -8.97 33.74
C LEU A 15 -25.85 -9.62 35.02
N LEU A 16 -24.54 -9.92 35.06
CA LEU A 16 -23.90 -10.54 36.21
C LEU A 16 -23.91 -9.59 37.41
N ASN A 17 -23.52 -8.33 37.18
CA ASN A 17 -23.51 -7.29 38.22
C ASN A 17 -24.92 -7.00 38.74
N LEU A 18 -25.93 -6.91 37.86
CA LEU A 18 -27.32 -6.67 38.25
C LEU A 18 -27.88 -7.82 39.10
N ALA A 19 -27.49 -9.06 38.83
CA ALA A 19 -27.91 -10.21 39.63
C ALA A 19 -27.27 -10.20 41.02
N GLU A 20 -26.04 -9.71 41.14
CA GLU A 20 -25.31 -9.55 42.41
C GLU A 20 -25.93 -8.43 43.26
N GLU A 21 -26.18 -7.26 42.67
CA GLU A 21 -26.82 -6.12 43.35
C GLU A 21 -28.24 -6.45 43.85
N LEU A 22 -29.03 -7.18 43.05
CA LEU A 22 -30.40 -7.54 43.41
C LEU A 22 -30.50 -8.76 44.33
N GLY A 23 -29.43 -9.54 44.49
CA GLY A 23 -29.44 -10.84 45.17
C GLY A 23 -30.41 -11.86 44.55
N ASN A 24 -30.92 -11.61 43.34
CA ASN A 24 -31.97 -12.41 42.71
C ASN A 24 -31.78 -12.51 41.19
N VAL A 25 -31.28 -13.66 40.76
CA VAL A 25 -30.99 -14.00 39.36
C VAL A 25 -32.24 -13.93 38.48
N SER A 26 -33.39 -14.41 38.96
CA SER A 26 -34.63 -14.43 38.18
C SER A 26 -35.14 -13.02 37.89
N LYS A 27 -35.00 -12.11 38.86
CA LYS A 27 -35.39 -10.70 38.71
C LYS A 27 -34.45 -9.97 37.74
N ALA A 28 -33.14 -10.16 37.88
CA ALA A 28 -32.14 -9.59 36.96
C ALA A 28 -32.35 -10.06 35.51
N CYS A 29 -32.57 -11.36 35.30
CA CYS A 29 -32.86 -11.94 33.99
C CYS A 29 -34.14 -11.36 33.37
N LYS A 30 -35.20 -11.16 34.17
CA LYS A 30 -36.47 -10.56 33.72
C LYS A 30 -36.31 -9.08 33.32
N VAL A 31 -35.50 -8.33 34.06
CA VAL A 31 -35.23 -6.90 33.78
C VAL A 31 -34.43 -6.73 32.49
N MET A 32 -33.45 -7.61 32.24
CA MET A 32 -32.61 -7.54 31.03
C MET A 32 -33.14 -8.35 29.83
N GLY A 33 -34.29 -9.01 29.97
CA GLY A 33 -34.88 -9.82 28.89
C GLY A 33 -34.05 -11.05 28.49
N LEU A 34 -33.26 -11.61 29.42
CA LEU A 34 -32.40 -12.77 29.18
C LEU A 34 -32.91 -14.01 29.91
N SER A 35 -32.56 -15.20 29.41
CA SER A 35 -32.94 -16.45 30.06
C SER A 35 -32.02 -16.74 31.26
N ARG A 36 -32.56 -17.47 32.26
CA ARG A 36 -31.75 -17.96 33.39
C ARG A 36 -30.62 -18.89 32.94
N ASP A 37 -30.82 -19.66 31.87
CA ASP A 37 -29.79 -20.52 31.29
C ASP A 37 -28.60 -19.70 30.76
N THR A 38 -28.90 -18.59 30.08
CA THR A 38 -27.89 -17.62 29.61
C THR A 38 -27.06 -17.05 30.75
N PHE A 39 -27.70 -16.73 31.89
CA PHE A 39 -27.01 -16.25 33.09
C PHE A 39 -25.99 -17.27 33.59
N TYR A 40 -26.38 -18.53 33.78
CA TYR A 40 -25.47 -19.56 34.29
C TYR A 40 -24.35 -19.90 33.30
N ARG A 41 -24.62 -19.82 31.98
CA ARG A 41 -23.57 -19.92 30.96
C ARG A 41 -22.53 -18.81 31.07
N TYR A 42 -22.95 -17.56 31.28
CA TYR A 42 -22.03 -16.44 31.47
C TYR A 42 -21.27 -16.53 32.79
N LYS A 43 -21.95 -16.91 33.88
CA LYS A 43 -21.33 -17.13 35.18
C LYS A 43 -20.26 -18.21 35.11
N SER A 44 -20.56 -19.36 34.51
CA SER A 44 -19.60 -20.45 34.30
C SER A 44 -18.43 -20.06 33.40
N ALA A 45 -18.66 -19.24 32.36
CA ALA A 45 -17.59 -18.70 31.53
C ALA A 45 -16.66 -17.76 32.33
N VAL A 46 -17.22 -16.87 33.16
CA VAL A 46 -16.42 -15.96 34.01
C VAL A 46 -15.67 -16.71 35.10
N GLU A 47 -16.27 -17.73 35.71
CA GLU A 47 -15.60 -18.59 36.70
C GLU A 47 -14.43 -19.37 36.11
N SER A 48 -14.48 -19.72 34.82
CA SER A 48 -13.43 -20.52 34.15
C SER A 48 -12.32 -19.69 33.48
N GLY A 49 -12.59 -18.45 33.07
CA GLY A 49 -11.60 -17.65 32.34
C GLY A 49 -11.72 -16.13 32.51
N GLY A 50 -12.38 -15.67 33.57
CA GLY A 50 -12.58 -14.25 33.88
C GLY A 50 -13.52 -13.54 32.89
N ILE A 51 -13.55 -12.21 32.97
CA ILE A 51 -14.39 -11.38 32.07
C ILE A 51 -14.00 -11.59 30.59
N ASP A 52 -12.75 -11.94 30.34
CA ASP A 52 -12.22 -12.20 28.99
C ASP A 52 -12.81 -13.46 28.33
N ALA A 53 -13.39 -14.37 29.11
CA ALA A 53 -14.10 -15.53 28.57
C ALA A 53 -15.50 -15.18 28.02
N LEU A 54 -16.03 -13.99 28.29
CA LEU A 54 -17.31 -13.52 27.73
C LEU A 54 -17.17 -12.95 26.31
N PHE A 55 -15.94 -12.78 25.83
CA PHE A 55 -15.68 -12.47 24.42
C PHE A 55 -16.19 -13.64 23.56
N ASP A 56 -16.86 -13.33 22.44
CA ASP A 56 -17.32 -14.35 21.51
C ASP A 56 -16.10 -15.10 20.96
N GLN A 57 -15.85 -16.31 21.48
CA GLN A 57 -14.90 -17.21 20.89
C GLN A 57 -15.43 -17.60 19.51
N ASN A 58 -14.63 -17.36 18.47
CA ASN A 58 -15.01 -17.69 17.10
C ASN A 58 -15.21 -19.22 16.99
N GLN A 59 -16.47 -19.65 16.97
CA GLN A 59 -16.84 -21.07 16.96
C GLN A 59 -16.48 -21.78 15.65
N ARG A 60 -16.01 -21.05 14.63
CA ARG A 60 -15.58 -21.61 13.34
C ARG A 60 -14.18 -22.19 13.45
N LYS A 61 -14.06 -23.33 14.13
CA LYS A 61 -12.84 -24.14 14.09
C LYS A 61 -12.73 -24.81 12.71
N PRO A 62 -11.59 -24.74 12.01
CA PRO A 62 -11.39 -25.44 10.75
C PRO A 62 -11.61 -26.95 10.93
N ASN A 63 -12.49 -27.55 10.11
CA ASN A 63 -12.67 -28.99 10.12
C ASN A 63 -11.58 -29.65 9.28
N ILE A 64 -10.59 -30.25 9.97
CA ILE A 64 -9.42 -30.89 9.35
C ILE A 64 -9.84 -32.03 8.40
N LYS A 65 -10.98 -32.70 8.65
CA LYS A 65 -11.48 -33.79 7.79
C LYS A 65 -11.90 -33.33 6.39
N ASN A 66 -12.22 -32.05 6.22
CA ASN A 66 -12.58 -31.47 4.93
C ASN A 66 -11.36 -30.91 4.18
N ARG A 67 -10.15 -31.17 4.67
CA ARG A 67 -8.92 -30.73 4.04
C ARG A 67 -8.61 -31.65 2.86
N VAL A 68 -8.05 -31.05 1.81
CA VAL A 68 -7.45 -31.82 0.72
C VAL A 68 -6.23 -32.56 1.24
N ASP A 69 -5.88 -33.66 0.57
CA ASP A 69 -4.67 -34.43 0.92
C ASP A 69 -3.43 -33.55 0.87
N GLU A 70 -2.47 -33.87 1.75
CA GLU A 70 -1.22 -33.11 1.89
C GLU A 70 -0.41 -33.07 0.58
N SER A 71 -0.43 -34.15 -0.19
CA SER A 71 0.21 -34.22 -1.51
C SER A 71 -0.37 -33.19 -2.49
N VAL A 72 -1.68 -32.98 -2.46
CA VAL A 72 -2.37 -31.97 -3.30
C VAL A 72 -1.99 -30.56 -2.84
N GLU A 73 -1.91 -30.32 -1.52
CA GLU A 73 -1.46 -29.02 -1.01
C GLU A 73 -0.03 -28.70 -1.39
N LEU A 74 0.88 -29.67 -1.27
CA LEU A 74 2.28 -29.51 -1.62
C LEU A 74 2.42 -29.15 -3.10
N ALA A 75 1.76 -29.89 -3.98
CA ALA A 75 1.76 -29.62 -5.42
C ALA A 75 1.23 -28.22 -5.75
N VAL A 76 0.17 -27.76 -5.07
CA VAL A 76 -0.37 -26.41 -5.26
C VAL A 76 0.62 -25.34 -4.79
N LYS A 77 1.37 -25.57 -3.71
CA LYS A 77 2.41 -24.65 -3.22
C LYS A 77 3.60 -24.58 -4.16
N GLU A 78 4.13 -25.73 -4.57
CA GLU A 78 5.26 -25.80 -5.49
C GLU A 78 4.94 -25.14 -6.82
N TYR A 79 3.74 -25.42 -7.35
CA TYR A 79 3.26 -24.78 -8.58
C TYR A 79 3.15 -23.26 -8.43
N ALA A 80 2.71 -22.75 -7.28
CA ALA A 80 2.58 -21.31 -7.04
C ALA A 80 3.93 -20.58 -7.07
N ILE A 81 5.02 -21.24 -6.68
CA ILE A 81 6.38 -20.70 -6.72
C ILE A 81 6.99 -20.87 -8.12
N ALA A 82 6.71 -21.98 -8.79
CA ALA A 82 7.17 -22.22 -10.15
C ALA A 82 6.53 -21.26 -11.16
N PHE A 83 5.23 -20.97 -11.01
CA PHE A 83 4.47 -20.09 -11.90
C PHE A 83 3.67 -19.02 -11.14
N PRO A 84 4.33 -18.00 -10.55
CA PRO A 84 3.65 -16.99 -9.73
C PRO A 84 2.58 -16.20 -10.49
N ALA A 85 2.73 -16.00 -11.79
CA ALA A 85 1.78 -15.24 -12.61
C ALA A 85 0.44 -15.97 -12.85
N HIS A 86 0.37 -17.29 -12.66
CA HIS A 86 -0.82 -18.09 -13.01
C HIS A 86 -1.94 -17.93 -11.97
N GLY A 87 -3.14 -17.53 -12.39
CA GLY A 87 -4.29 -17.44 -11.49
C GLY A 87 -4.86 -18.81 -11.08
N GLN A 88 -5.73 -18.82 -10.06
CA GLN A 88 -6.32 -20.04 -9.48
C GLN A 88 -6.95 -21.00 -10.51
N GLN A 89 -7.55 -20.46 -11.57
CA GLN A 89 -8.23 -21.24 -12.62
C GLN A 89 -7.22 -21.93 -13.54
N ARG A 90 -6.14 -21.22 -13.92
CA ARG A 90 -5.03 -21.78 -14.69
C ARG A 90 -4.27 -22.84 -13.89
N THR A 91 -3.96 -22.55 -12.62
CA THR A 91 -3.32 -23.52 -11.70
C THR A 91 -4.13 -24.81 -11.58
N SER A 92 -5.45 -24.71 -11.36
CA SER A 92 -6.33 -25.89 -11.32
C SER A 92 -6.29 -26.71 -12.62
N ASN A 93 -6.27 -26.05 -13.78
CA ASN A 93 -6.23 -26.73 -15.07
C ASN A 93 -4.89 -27.42 -15.34
N GLU A 94 -3.77 -26.79 -15.02
CA GLU A 94 -2.44 -27.39 -15.20
C GLU A 94 -2.21 -28.57 -14.25
N LEU A 95 -2.61 -28.44 -12.98
CA LEU A 95 -2.56 -29.54 -12.02
C LEU A 95 -3.43 -30.72 -12.46
N ARG A 96 -4.60 -30.45 -13.06
CA ARG A 96 -5.45 -31.51 -13.61
C ARG A 96 -4.75 -32.30 -14.72
N LYS A 97 -3.96 -31.65 -15.58
CA LYS A 97 -3.16 -32.34 -16.62
C LYS A 97 -2.10 -33.26 -16.02
N GLN A 98 -1.62 -32.95 -14.82
CA GLN A 98 -0.68 -33.76 -14.05
C GLN A 98 -1.38 -34.86 -13.22
N GLY A 99 -2.71 -35.02 -13.36
CA GLY A 99 -3.49 -35.99 -12.62
C GLY A 99 -3.92 -35.53 -11.21
N ILE A 100 -3.67 -34.27 -10.86
CA ILE A 100 -4.02 -33.70 -9.55
C ILE A 100 -5.34 -32.93 -9.66
N PHE A 101 -6.39 -33.47 -9.08
CA PHE A 101 -7.74 -32.90 -9.19
C PHE A 101 -8.03 -31.95 -8.02
N VAL A 102 -7.88 -30.65 -8.27
CA VAL A 102 -8.26 -29.59 -7.31
C VAL A 102 -9.08 -28.52 -8.03
N SER A 103 -10.15 -28.04 -7.40
CA SER A 103 -10.97 -26.96 -7.98
C SER A 103 -10.26 -25.61 -7.86
N PRO A 104 -10.57 -24.62 -8.71
CA PRO A 104 -9.99 -23.27 -8.60
C PRO A 104 -10.22 -22.63 -7.22
N SER A 105 -11.41 -22.85 -6.63
CA SER A 105 -11.71 -22.40 -5.27
C SER A 105 -10.87 -23.13 -4.23
N GLY A 106 -10.63 -24.43 -4.41
CA GLY A 106 -9.73 -25.22 -3.57
C GLY A 106 -8.30 -24.68 -3.59
N VAL A 107 -7.77 -24.36 -4.78
CA VAL A 107 -6.46 -23.70 -4.96
C VAL A 107 -6.40 -22.41 -4.16
N ARG A 108 -7.42 -21.55 -4.27
CA ARG A 108 -7.48 -20.29 -3.50
C ARG A 108 -7.52 -20.53 -2.00
N SER A 109 -8.32 -21.48 -1.53
CA SER A 109 -8.38 -21.81 -0.11
C SER A 109 -7.05 -22.30 0.43
N ILE A 110 -6.30 -23.08 -0.35
CA ILE A 110 -4.93 -23.51 -0.02
C ILE A 110 -4.02 -22.28 0.05
N TRP A 111 -4.02 -21.44 -0.98
CA TRP A 111 -3.20 -20.23 -1.01
C TRP A 111 -3.46 -19.27 0.16
N LEU A 112 -4.73 -19.09 0.57
CA LEU A 112 -5.06 -18.26 1.72
C LEU A 112 -4.45 -18.78 3.03
N ARG A 113 -4.27 -20.10 3.18
CA ARG A 113 -3.64 -20.71 4.36
C ARG A 113 -2.13 -20.54 4.40
N TYR A 114 -1.50 -20.43 3.23
CA TYR A 114 -0.05 -20.34 3.09
C TYR A 114 0.44 -18.94 2.70
N GLU A 115 -0.44 -17.93 2.77
CA GLU A 115 -0.10 -16.55 2.36
C GLU A 115 0.40 -16.48 0.90
N LEU A 116 -0.24 -17.21 -0.01
CA LEU A 116 0.08 -17.23 -1.45
C LEU A 116 -1.09 -16.73 -2.30
N ALA A 117 -2.06 -16.05 -1.70
CA ALA A 117 -3.34 -15.73 -2.33
C ALA A 117 -3.20 -14.70 -3.46
N ASN A 118 -2.25 -13.78 -3.33
CA ASN A 118 -2.04 -12.72 -4.30
C ASN A 118 -0.76 -12.95 -5.11
N PHE A 119 -0.63 -12.24 -6.22
CA PHE A 119 0.58 -12.29 -7.04
C PHE A 119 1.81 -11.81 -6.27
N LYS A 120 1.68 -10.69 -5.53
CA LYS A 120 2.75 -10.13 -4.70
C LYS A 120 3.26 -11.12 -3.66
N ASP A 121 2.37 -11.83 -2.98
CA ASP A 121 2.76 -12.78 -1.94
C ASP A 121 3.51 -13.99 -2.53
N ARG A 122 3.11 -14.44 -3.72
CA ARG A 122 3.79 -15.52 -4.45
C ARG A 122 5.17 -15.11 -4.95
N LEU A 123 5.34 -13.85 -5.39
CA LEU A 123 6.67 -13.34 -5.73
C LEU A 123 7.56 -13.22 -4.50
N LYS A 124 7.02 -12.76 -3.36
CA LYS A 124 7.77 -12.74 -2.10
C LYS A 124 8.22 -14.14 -1.67
N ALA A 125 7.35 -15.13 -1.83
CA ALA A 125 7.70 -16.53 -1.57
C ALA A 125 8.79 -17.06 -2.52
N LEU A 126 8.77 -16.64 -3.80
CA LEU A 126 9.82 -16.96 -4.76
C LEU A 126 11.15 -16.30 -4.38
N GLU A 127 11.16 -14.99 -4.07
CA GLU A 127 12.35 -14.25 -3.62
C GLU A 127 12.97 -14.90 -2.37
N ALA A 128 12.14 -15.29 -1.40
CA ALA A 128 12.59 -16.00 -0.20
C ALA A 128 13.25 -17.35 -0.54
N LYS A 129 12.67 -18.10 -1.47
CA LYS A 129 13.23 -19.39 -1.93
C LYS A 129 14.55 -19.22 -2.66
N VAL A 130 14.67 -18.19 -3.50
CA VAL A 130 15.93 -17.83 -4.18
C VAL A 130 17.02 -17.48 -3.16
N ALA A 131 16.67 -16.71 -2.13
CA ALA A 131 17.62 -16.32 -1.09
C ALA A 131 18.10 -17.51 -0.24
N SER A 132 17.23 -18.49 0.04
CA SER A 132 17.59 -19.65 0.87
C SER A 132 18.32 -20.75 0.10
N GLU A 133 17.90 -21.04 -1.13
CA GLU A 133 18.38 -22.20 -1.89
C GLU A 133 19.32 -21.82 -3.04
N GLY A 134 19.43 -20.54 -3.40
CA GLY A 134 20.29 -20.08 -4.51
C GLY A 134 19.84 -20.61 -5.87
N ILE A 135 18.53 -20.83 -6.05
CA ILE A 135 17.98 -21.42 -7.28
C ILE A 135 18.18 -20.51 -8.50
N ILE A 136 18.46 -21.12 -9.65
CA ILE A 136 18.45 -20.45 -10.95
C ILE A 136 16.98 -20.26 -11.36
N LEU A 137 16.61 -19.01 -11.68
CA LEU A 137 15.26 -18.66 -12.08
C LEU A 137 14.93 -19.25 -13.47
N THR A 138 13.70 -19.77 -13.60
CA THR A 138 13.17 -20.23 -14.88
C THR A 138 12.65 -19.05 -15.72
N GLU A 139 12.52 -19.22 -17.03
CA GLU A 139 11.98 -18.20 -17.94
C GLU A 139 10.60 -17.68 -17.51
N ALA A 140 9.74 -18.57 -17.02
CA ALA A 140 8.41 -18.19 -16.50
C ALA A 140 8.49 -17.32 -15.24
N GLN A 141 9.50 -17.53 -14.39
CA GLN A 141 9.73 -16.72 -13.19
C GLN A 141 10.34 -15.37 -13.54
N VAL A 142 11.29 -15.33 -14.48
CA VAL A 142 11.85 -14.09 -15.02
C VAL A 142 10.74 -13.23 -15.64
N SER A 143 9.90 -13.82 -16.49
CA SER A 143 8.76 -13.10 -17.08
C SER A 143 7.77 -12.58 -16.03
N ALA A 144 7.57 -13.32 -14.93
CA ALA A 144 6.74 -12.84 -13.83
C ALA A 144 7.35 -11.64 -13.08
N LEU A 145 8.68 -11.63 -12.90
CA LEU A 145 9.40 -10.50 -12.30
C LEU A 145 9.40 -9.27 -13.22
N GLU A 146 9.61 -9.46 -14.52
CA GLU A 146 9.50 -8.40 -15.51
C GLU A 146 8.09 -7.81 -15.53
N LYS A 147 7.06 -8.66 -15.50
CA LYS A 147 5.67 -8.18 -15.44
C LYS A 147 5.40 -7.35 -14.18
N LYS A 148 5.92 -7.76 -13.03
CA LYS A 148 5.85 -6.95 -11.80
C LYS A 148 6.53 -5.60 -12.00
N LYS A 149 7.74 -5.59 -12.58
CA LYS A 149 8.47 -4.35 -12.89
C LYS A 149 7.67 -3.42 -13.81
N PHE A 150 7.05 -3.96 -14.86
CA PHE A 150 6.19 -3.17 -15.75
C PHE A 150 4.91 -2.68 -15.06
N ASP A 151 4.29 -3.49 -14.20
CA ASP A 151 3.13 -3.08 -13.41
C ASP A 151 3.50 -1.99 -12.40
N ASP A 152 4.68 -2.06 -11.76
CA ASP A 152 5.21 -1.06 -10.84
C ASP A 152 5.55 0.25 -11.60
N GLU A 153 6.20 0.17 -12.76
CA GLU A 153 6.44 1.30 -13.68
C GLU A 153 5.13 1.93 -14.18
N ALA A 154 4.12 1.10 -14.48
CA ALA A 154 2.80 1.55 -14.94
C ALA A 154 1.98 2.18 -13.81
N CYS A 155 2.13 1.70 -12.57
CA CYS A 155 1.51 2.27 -11.37
C CYS A 155 2.24 3.53 -10.86
N GLY A 156 3.36 3.90 -11.50
CA GLY A 156 4.12 5.09 -11.16
C GLY A 156 4.98 4.95 -9.91
N GLU A 157 5.37 3.72 -9.52
CA GLU A 157 6.49 3.56 -8.59
C GLU A 157 7.76 4.03 -9.30
N ILE A 158 8.16 5.25 -8.94
CA ILE A 158 9.38 5.86 -9.40
C ILE A 158 10.56 5.08 -8.80
N GLU A 159 11.24 4.26 -9.60
CA GLU A 159 12.53 3.65 -9.23
C GLU A 159 13.53 4.77 -8.92
N THR A 160 13.92 4.88 -7.65
CA THR A 160 14.93 5.83 -7.16
C THR A 160 15.97 5.10 -6.35
N THR A 161 17.24 5.38 -6.66
CA THR A 161 18.37 4.59 -6.14
C THR A 161 19.15 5.33 -5.05
N HIS A 162 19.19 6.67 -5.09
CA HIS A 162 19.89 7.51 -4.11
C HIS A 162 19.33 8.94 -4.11
N PRO A 163 19.66 9.77 -3.09
CA PRO A 163 19.31 11.19 -3.09
C PRO A 163 19.87 11.91 -4.34
N GLY A 164 19.06 12.78 -4.94
CA GLY A 164 19.43 13.51 -6.16
C GLY A 164 19.29 12.70 -7.46
N TYR A 165 18.96 11.40 -7.39
CA TYR A 165 18.70 10.59 -8.58
C TYR A 165 17.50 11.11 -9.38
N LEU A 166 16.41 11.46 -8.69
CA LEU A 166 15.23 12.06 -9.31
C LEU A 166 14.55 13.07 -8.39
N GLY A 167 14.42 14.29 -8.88
CA GLY A 167 13.54 15.31 -8.29
C GLY A 167 12.16 15.33 -8.95
N SER A 168 11.10 15.47 -8.18
CA SER A 168 9.76 15.76 -8.69
C SER A 168 9.48 17.24 -8.52
N GLN A 169 9.12 17.94 -9.60
CA GLN A 169 8.80 19.37 -9.55
C GLN A 169 7.37 19.64 -9.99
N ASP A 170 6.69 20.56 -9.30
CA ASP A 170 5.30 20.90 -9.58
C ASP A 170 4.96 22.36 -9.21
N THR A 171 3.96 22.92 -9.91
CA THR A 171 3.43 24.27 -9.69
C THR A 171 2.03 24.21 -9.10
N PHE A 172 1.87 24.73 -7.89
CA PHE A 172 0.57 24.80 -7.21
C PHE A 172 0.05 26.24 -7.14
N TYR A 173 -1.25 26.46 -7.38
CA TYR A 173 -1.87 27.77 -7.19
C TYR A 173 -2.35 27.93 -5.75
N VAL A 174 -1.76 28.86 -5.01
CA VAL A 174 -2.03 29.07 -3.58
C VAL A 174 -3.30 29.90 -3.38
N GLY A 175 -3.49 30.96 -4.18
CA GLY A 175 -4.60 31.87 -4.02
C GLY A 175 -4.33 33.26 -4.60
N THR A 176 -5.22 34.20 -4.33
CA THR A 176 -5.07 35.62 -4.69
C THR A 176 -5.01 36.45 -3.42
N LEU A 177 -3.95 37.24 -3.26
CA LEU A 177 -3.83 38.21 -2.19
C LEU A 177 -4.14 39.62 -2.68
N LYS A 178 -4.94 40.37 -1.91
CA LYS A 178 -5.30 41.75 -2.21
C LYS A 178 -4.04 42.62 -2.27
N GLY A 179 -3.84 43.33 -3.38
CA GLY A 179 -2.67 44.19 -3.61
C GLY A 179 -1.44 43.49 -4.21
N VAL A 180 -1.40 42.15 -4.23
CA VAL A 180 -0.29 41.38 -4.82
C VAL A 180 -0.74 40.64 -6.08
N GLY A 181 -1.96 40.11 -6.09
CA GLY A 181 -2.50 39.30 -7.18
C GLY A 181 -2.38 37.81 -6.92
N ARG A 182 -2.31 37.02 -8.00
CA ARG A 182 -2.25 35.55 -7.96
C ARG A 182 -0.89 35.10 -7.43
N ILE A 183 -0.90 34.10 -6.55
CA ILE A 183 0.31 33.50 -5.98
C ILE A 183 0.37 32.03 -6.36
N TYR A 184 1.55 31.64 -6.86
CA TYR A 184 1.89 30.28 -7.24
C TYR A 184 3.07 29.81 -6.41
N GLN A 185 3.02 28.55 -5.99
CA GLN A 185 4.13 27.88 -5.33
C GLN A 185 4.81 26.95 -6.33
N GLN A 186 6.10 27.17 -6.56
CA GLN A 186 6.97 26.15 -7.14
C GLN A 186 7.40 25.20 -6.02
N THR A 187 7.30 23.91 -6.27
CA THR A 187 7.67 22.87 -5.31
C THR A 187 8.63 21.91 -5.97
N PHE A 188 9.71 21.57 -5.27
CA PHE A 188 10.61 20.48 -5.63
C PHE A 188 10.63 19.47 -4.49
N VAL A 189 10.56 18.19 -4.79
CA VAL A 189 10.71 17.10 -3.81
C VAL A 189 11.67 16.06 -4.35
N ASP A 190 12.74 15.78 -3.62
CA ASP A 190 13.59 14.63 -3.93
C ASP A 190 12.83 13.33 -3.63
N THR A 191 12.74 12.48 -4.64
CA THR A 191 11.89 11.30 -4.58
C THR A 191 12.47 10.19 -3.72
N TYR A 192 13.77 10.23 -3.40
CA TYR A 192 14.42 9.28 -2.49
C TYR A 192 14.37 9.76 -1.03
N SER A 193 15.02 10.88 -0.72
CA SER A 193 15.19 11.41 0.64
C SER A 193 13.95 12.12 1.21
N LYS A 194 12.99 12.46 0.34
CA LYS A 194 11.77 13.22 0.68
C LYS A 194 12.06 14.65 1.18
N VAL A 195 13.26 15.17 0.94
CA VAL A 195 13.57 16.59 1.16
C VAL A 195 12.80 17.42 0.14
N ALA A 196 12.08 18.44 0.61
CA ALA A 196 11.22 19.28 -0.20
C ALA A 196 11.58 20.76 -0.05
N PHE A 197 11.45 21.49 -1.16
CA PHE A 197 11.61 22.94 -1.25
C PHE A 197 10.34 23.55 -1.82
N ALA A 198 9.94 24.70 -1.29
CA ALA A 198 8.82 25.48 -1.79
C ALA A 198 9.20 26.95 -1.87
N LYS A 199 8.88 27.61 -2.99
CA LYS A 199 9.11 29.04 -3.19
C LYS A 199 7.89 29.67 -3.89
N LEU A 200 7.48 30.84 -3.41
CA LEU A 200 6.30 31.56 -3.90
C LEU A 200 6.65 32.58 -4.97
N TYR A 201 5.81 32.67 -5.99
CA TYR A 201 5.92 33.58 -7.12
C TYR A 201 4.56 34.20 -7.45
N THR A 202 4.56 35.37 -8.07
CA THR A 202 3.35 36.02 -8.58
C THR A 202 2.98 35.58 -9.99
N THR A 203 3.87 34.85 -10.66
CA THR A 203 3.72 34.40 -12.05
C THR A 203 4.02 32.92 -12.22
N LYS A 204 3.36 32.31 -13.20
CA LYS A 204 3.53 30.92 -13.62
C LYS A 204 4.19 30.90 -15.00
N ILE A 205 5.52 30.98 -15.05
CA ILE A 205 6.32 31.09 -16.28
C ILE A 205 7.60 30.26 -16.17
N PRO A 206 8.23 29.84 -17.28
CA PRO A 206 9.39 28.94 -17.24
C PRO A 206 10.56 29.41 -16.37
N ILE A 207 10.84 30.71 -16.37
CA ILE A 207 11.92 31.29 -15.56
C ILE A 207 11.70 31.10 -14.05
N THR A 208 10.46 31.10 -13.56
CA THR A 208 10.20 30.86 -12.13
C THR A 208 10.40 29.40 -11.75
N SER A 209 10.13 28.46 -12.66
CA SER A 209 10.44 27.03 -12.49
C SER A 209 11.96 26.77 -12.47
N ALA A 210 12.75 27.54 -13.22
CA ALA A 210 14.21 27.42 -13.20
C ALA A 210 14.82 28.10 -11.95
N ASP A 211 14.27 29.25 -11.55
CA ASP A 211 14.77 30.04 -10.42
C ASP A 211 14.80 29.26 -9.10
N ILE A 212 13.76 28.48 -8.78
CA ILE A 212 13.77 27.66 -7.55
C ILE A 212 14.91 26.64 -7.55
N LEU A 213 15.22 26.05 -8.72
CA LEU A 213 16.32 25.10 -8.84
C LEU A 213 17.65 25.78 -8.57
N ASN A 214 17.85 26.96 -9.15
CA ASN A 214 19.06 27.75 -9.02
C ASN A 214 19.26 28.32 -7.60
N ASP A 215 18.21 28.85 -6.98
CA ASP A 215 18.29 29.57 -5.71
C ASP A 215 18.27 28.65 -4.49
N LYS A 216 17.58 27.50 -4.57
CA LYS A 216 17.34 26.64 -3.39
C LYS A 216 17.80 25.21 -3.58
N VAL A 217 17.45 24.57 -4.70
CA VAL A 217 17.64 23.12 -4.84
C VAL A 217 19.09 22.77 -5.13
N LEU A 218 19.64 23.20 -6.26
CA LEU A 218 21.00 22.83 -6.67
C LEU A 218 22.05 23.23 -5.63
N PRO A 219 22.04 24.46 -5.07
CA PRO A 219 23.02 24.83 -4.03
C PRO A 219 22.95 23.94 -2.80
N PHE A 220 21.76 23.49 -2.39
CA PHE A 220 21.62 22.59 -1.24
C PHE A 220 22.22 21.22 -1.53
N PHE A 221 21.94 20.63 -2.69
CA PHE A 221 22.45 19.31 -3.03
C PHE A 221 23.97 19.33 -3.33
N GLU A 222 24.47 20.40 -3.93
CA GLU A 222 25.89 20.64 -4.15
C GLU A 222 26.69 20.70 -2.84
N GLN A 223 26.13 21.28 -1.76
CA GLN A 223 26.79 21.28 -0.44
C GLN A 223 27.08 19.88 0.10
N TYR A 224 26.32 18.87 -0.33
CA TYR A 224 26.52 17.48 0.05
C TYR A 224 27.21 16.65 -1.04
N ASN A 225 27.74 17.29 -2.09
CA ASN A 225 28.31 16.65 -3.27
C ASN A 225 27.34 15.65 -3.95
N LEU A 226 26.05 15.99 -3.98
CA LEU A 226 25.01 15.18 -4.60
C LEU A 226 24.54 15.89 -5.89
N PRO A 227 24.83 15.35 -7.09
CA PRO A 227 24.29 15.92 -8.31
C PRO A 227 22.81 15.56 -8.46
N ILE A 228 21.99 16.52 -8.90
CA ILE A 228 20.64 16.24 -9.39
C ILE A 228 20.75 15.70 -10.81
N LEU A 229 20.40 14.42 -11.01
CA LEU A 229 20.58 13.76 -12.32
C LEU A 229 19.37 13.95 -13.23
N ARG A 230 18.17 13.98 -12.65
CA ARG A 230 16.91 13.97 -13.40
C ARG A 230 15.83 14.72 -12.66
N ILE A 231 14.94 15.36 -13.42
CA ILE A 231 13.74 15.99 -12.90
C ILE A 231 12.51 15.47 -13.64
N LEU A 232 11.48 15.12 -12.88
CA LEU A 232 10.15 14.74 -13.33
C LEU A 232 9.18 15.92 -13.18
N THR A 233 8.52 16.30 -14.27
CA THR A 233 7.45 17.31 -14.26
C THR A 233 6.24 16.82 -15.05
N ASP A 234 5.13 17.54 -14.94
CA ASP A 234 4.06 17.41 -15.92
C ASP A 234 4.41 18.08 -17.26
N ARG A 235 3.44 18.14 -18.17
CA ARG A 235 3.58 18.83 -19.47
C ARG A 235 3.11 20.29 -19.43
N GLY A 236 3.08 20.92 -18.26
CA GLY A 236 2.75 22.33 -18.12
C GLY A 236 3.64 23.23 -18.97
N THR A 237 3.10 24.36 -19.42
CA THR A 237 3.82 25.33 -20.28
C THR A 237 4.98 26.01 -19.56
N GLU A 238 5.05 25.91 -18.24
CA GLU A 238 6.18 26.35 -17.43
C GLU A 238 7.37 25.37 -17.48
N TYR A 239 7.12 24.09 -17.80
CA TYR A 239 8.15 23.05 -17.86
C TYR A 239 8.48 22.63 -19.29
N CYS A 240 7.51 22.72 -20.20
CA CYS A 240 7.63 22.23 -21.56
C CYS A 240 7.32 23.31 -22.61
N GLY A 241 8.22 23.47 -23.58
CA GLY A 241 8.01 24.30 -24.76
C GLY A 241 8.90 23.90 -25.93
N LYS A 242 9.20 24.85 -26.83
CA LYS A 242 10.23 24.66 -27.85
C LYS A 242 11.61 24.74 -27.18
N VAL A 243 12.34 23.63 -27.18
CA VAL A 243 13.60 23.46 -26.41
C VAL A 243 14.58 24.61 -26.62
N GLU A 244 14.72 25.09 -27.86
CA GLU A 244 15.64 26.19 -28.23
C GLU A 244 15.34 27.54 -27.54
N HIS A 245 14.11 27.73 -27.03
CA HIS A 245 13.64 29.02 -26.51
C HIS A 245 12.96 28.90 -25.14
N HIS A 246 13.04 27.73 -24.50
CA HIS A 246 12.33 27.48 -23.24
C HIS A 246 13.30 27.54 -22.07
N ASP A 247 13.29 28.66 -21.33
CA ASP A 247 14.25 28.97 -20.26
C ASP A 247 14.50 27.80 -19.31
N TYR A 248 13.44 27.11 -18.87
CA TYR A 248 13.55 25.96 -17.98
C TYR A 248 14.29 24.78 -18.62
N GLN A 249 13.98 24.45 -19.88
CA GLN A 249 14.61 23.29 -20.53
C GLN A 249 16.07 23.60 -20.89
N LEU A 250 16.37 24.84 -21.28
CA LEU A 250 17.74 25.31 -21.45
C LEU A 250 18.52 25.26 -20.14
N TYR A 251 17.91 25.70 -19.04
CA TYR A 251 18.52 25.66 -17.72
C TYR A 251 18.86 24.23 -17.28
N LEU A 252 17.94 23.27 -17.47
CA LEU A 252 18.23 21.86 -17.18
C LEU A 252 19.37 21.32 -18.05
N ALA A 253 19.39 21.65 -19.34
CA ALA A 253 20.44 21.21 -20.25
C ALA A 253 21.82 21.76 -19.86
N ILE A 254 21.91 23.03 -19.46
CA ILE A 254 23.18 23.64 -19.00
C ILE A 254 23.73 22.94 -17.75
N ASN A 255 22.84 22.48 -16.87
CA ASN A 255 23.20 21.79 -15.64
C ASN A 255 23.32 20.25 -15.81
N ASN A 256 23.24 19.74 -17.05
CA ASN A 256 23.27 18.30 -17.36
C ASN A 256 22.19 17.49 -16.61
N ILE A 257 20.99 18.04 -16.48
CA ILE A 257 19.85 17.41 -15.80
C ILE A 257 18.88 16.86 -16.83
N ASP A 258 18.60 15.55 -16.76
CA ASP A 258 17.61 14.90 -17.62
C ASP A 258 16.19 15.40 -17.29
N HIS A 259 15.40 15.72 -18.32
CA HIS A 259 13.99 16.11 -18.15
C HIS A 259 13.04 14.97 -18.51
N THR A 260 12.40 14.39 -17.51
CA THR A 260 11.35 13.37 -17.67
C THR A 260 9.97 14.00 -17.51
N LYS A 261 9.01 13.55 -18.34
CA LYS A 261 7.65 14.09 -18.37
C LYS A 261 6.67 12.98 -18.03
N THR A 262 5.69 13.27 -17.17
CA THR A 262 4.60 12.33 -16.88
C THR A 262 3.85 11.93 -18.15
N LYS A 263 3.24 10.74 -18.20
CA LYS A 263 2.34 10.37 -19.31
C LYS A 263 1.08 11.24 -19.26
N ALA A 264 0.50 11.54 -20.43
CA ALA A 264 -0.71 12.35 -20.49
C ALA A 264 -1.82 11.65 -19.69
N ASN A 265 -2.61 12.42 -18.92
CA ASN A 265 -3.69 11.91 -18.07
C ASN A 265 -3.26 10.86 -17.01
N SER A 266 -2.01 10.92 -16.52
CA SER A 266 -1.49 9.99 -15.49
C SER A 266 -1.04 10.73 -14.21
N PRO A 267 -1.99 11.32 -13.43
CA PRO A 267 -1.67 12.11 -12.24
C PRO A 267 -0.89 11.33 -11.16
N GLN A 268 -1.01 10.00 -11.16
CA GLN A 268 -0.34 9.10 -10.22
C GLN A 268 1.19 9.23 -10.24
N THR A 269 1.79 9.61 -11.38
CA THR A 269 3.25 9.69 -11.54
C THR A 269 3.90 10.89 -10.82
N ASN A 270 3.15 11.95 -10.49
CA ASN A 270 3.65 13.07 -9.66
C ASN A 270 3.00 13.09 -8.26
N GLY A 271 2.48 11.95 -7.79
CA GLY A 271 1.73 11.87 -6.53
C GLY A 271 2.53 12.23 -5.27
N ILE A 272 3.85 12.38 -5.37
CA ILE A 272 4.69 12.85 -4.26
C ILE A 272 4.51 14.36 -4.01
N CYS A 273 4.52 15.19 -5.07
CA CYS A 273 4.27 16.62 -4.94
C CYS A 273 2.84 16.89 -4.50
N GLU A 274 1.86 16.18 -5.07
CA GLU A 274 0.45 16.31 -4.65
C GLU A 274 0.25 15.97 -3.17
N ARG A 275 0.90 14.89 -2.68
CA ARG A 275 0.85 14.54 -1.25
C ARG A 275 1.53 15.60 -0.37
N PHE A 276 2.65 16.15 -0.83
CA PHE A 276 3.33 17.23 -0.13
C PHE A 276 2.43 18.47 -0.04
N HIS A 277 1.79 18.90 -1.13
CA HIS A 277 0.85 20.04 -1.11
C HIS A 277 -0.28 19.86 -0.11
N LYS A 278 -0.87 18.65 -0.03
CA LYS A 278 -1.90 18.31 0.98
C LYS A 278 -1.40 18.33 2.42
N THR A 279 -0.09 18.31 2.64
CA THR A 279 0.52 18.29 3.98
C THR A 279 0.79 19.71 4.47
N ILE A 280 1.17 20.62 3.57
CA ILE A 280 1.55 22.00 3.91
C ILE A 280 0.39 23.01 3.81
N LEU A 281 -0.78 22.57 3.32
CA LEU A 281 -2.03 23.33 3.21
C LEU A 281 -3.09 22.75 4.13
#